data_AF-A0A4Q5VJX7-F1
#
_entry.id   AF-A0A4Q5VJX7-F1
#
_cell.length_a   1.000
_cell.length_b   1.000
_cell.length_c   1.000
_cell.angle_alpha   90.00
_cell.angle_beta   90.00
_cell.angle_gamma   90.00
#
_symmetry.space_group_name_H-M   'P 1'
#
loop_
_entity.id
_entity.type
_entity.pdbx_description
1 polymer ?
#
loop_
_entity_poly.entity_id
_entity_poly.type
_entity_poly.pdbx_seq_one_letter_code
_entity_poly.pdbx_strand_id
1 'polypeptide(L)'
;MKLIYYSPKNYPKLAAGFAILDHDHHHLNAALHDLQQNGSKLYRATGEDQQLAETLHQQLGQIGILLSRHLSDEEDLVIPILGLS
;
A
#
# COMPACT_ATOMS: atom_id res chain seq x y z
N MET A 1 1.41 -6.26 25.66
CA MET A 1 2.34 -7.32 26.11
C MET A 1 2.68 -8.20 24.91
N LYS A 2 3.97 -8.22 24.54
CA LYS A 2 4.67 -9.16 23.64
C LYS A 2 4.04 -9.62 22.31
N LEU A 3 4.36 -8.89 21.23
CA LEU A 3 4.49 -9.41 19.85
C LEU A 3 5.64 -10.46 19.69
N ILE A 4 6.18 -11.00 20.79
CA ILE A 4 7.46 -11.75 20.83
C ILE A 4 7.24 -13.28 20.81
N TYR A 5 6.00 -13.77 20.64
CA TYR A 5 5.70 -15.23 20.65
C TYR A 5 5.40 -15.85 19.28
N TYR A 6 5.34 -15.09 18.20
CA TYR A 6 5.31 -15.67 16.85
C TYR A 6 6.75 -15.76 16.31
N SER A 7 7.45 -16.85 16.63
CA SER A 7 8.69 -17.15 15.94
C SER A 7 8.37 -17.48 14.47
N PRO A 8 8.91 -16.74 13.48
CA PRO A 8 8.67 -17.00 12.05
C PRO A 8 8.99 -18.45 11.63
N LYS A 9 9.87 -19.13 12.39
CA LYS A 9 10.23 -20.54 12.19
C LYS A 9 9.06 -21.51 12.39
N ASN A 10 8.09 -21.16 13.21
CA ASN A 10 6.96 -22.05 13.54
C ASN A 10 5.81 -21.93 12.52
N TYR A 11 5.79 -20.83 11.74
CA TYR A 11 4.73 -20.55 10.76
C TYR A 11 5.31 -19.91 9.49
N PRO A 12 6.04 -20.68 8.67
CA PRO A 12 6.74 -20.14 7.50
C PRO A 12 5.82 -19.48 6.47
N LYS A 13 4.55 -19.92 6.39
CA LYS A 13 3.54 -19.29 5.52
C LYS A 13 3.13 -17.89 6.01
N LEU A 14 3.04 -17.69 7.34
CA LEU A 14 2.77 -16.38 7.93
C LEU A 14 3.95 -15.42 7.71
N ALA A 15 5.18 -15.91 7.88
CA ALA A 15 6.38 -15.11 7.61
C ALA A 15 6.45 -14.63 6.15
N ALA A 16 6.10 -15.50 5.20
CA ALA A 16 6.02 -15.13 3.79
C ALA A 16 4.91 -14.10 3.51
N GLY A 17 3.73 -14.26 4.12
CA GLY A 17 2.64 -13.28 4.01
C GLY A 17 3.03 -11.90 4.54
N PHE A 18 3.67 -11.82 5.72
CA PHE A 18 4.16 -10.55 6.25
C PHE A 18 5.24 -9.90 5.37
N ALA A 19 6.13 -10.69 4.75
CA ALA A 19 7.13 -10.15 3.84
C ALA A 19 6.51 -9.55 2.56
N ILE A 20 5.40 -10.12 2.08
CA ILE A 20 4.62 -9.57 0.97
C ILE A 20 3.97 -8.24 1.40
N LEU A 21 3.30 -8.22 2.55
CA LEU A 21 2.66 -7.01 3.08
C LEU A 21 3.65 -5.86 3.29
N ASP A 22 4.84 -6.15 3.83
CA ASP A 22 5.91 -5.16 4.03
C ASP A 22 6.44 -4.61 2.69
N HIS A 23 6.60 -5.48 1.68
CA HIS A 23 6.96 -5.04 0.34
C HIS A 23 5.89 -4.13 -0.28
N ASP A 24 4.62 -4.49 -0.12
CA ASP A 24 3.50 -3.73 -0.64
C ASP A 24 3.36 -2.37 0.06
N HIS A 25 3.66 -2.27 1.37
CA HIS A 25 3.75 -0.98 2.09
C HIS A 25 4.77 -0.05 1.44
N HIS A 26 5.97 -0.55 1.14
CA HIS A 26 7.00 0.25 0.49
C HIS A 26 6.59 0.70 -0.91
N HIS A 27 5.96 -0.18 -1.69
CA HIS A 27 5.47 0.15 -3.02
C HIS A 27 4.36 1.22 -2.96
N LEU A 28 3.35 1.02 -2.11
CA LEU A 28 2.25 1.97 -1.92
C LEU A 28 2.75 3.34 -1.47
N ASN A 29 3.71 3.38 -0.54
CA ASN A 29 4.28 4.64 -0.08
C ASN A 29 4.99 5.39 -1.21
N ALA A 30 5.76 4.70 -2.06
CA ALA A 30 6.39 5.31 -3.22
C ALA A 30 5.34 5.85 -4.22
N ALA A 31 4.31 5.05 -4.53
CA ALA A 31 3.25 5.47 -5.45
C ALA A 31 2.46 6.68 -4.93
N LEU A 32 2.16 6.72 -3.63
CA LEU A 32 1.51 7.85 -2.98
C LEU A 32 2.38 9.11 -2.98
N HIS A 33 3.69 8.94 -2.79
CA HIS A 33 4.64 10.06 -2.89
C HIS A 33 4.62 10.66 -4.30
N ASP A 34 4.68 9.82 -5.35
CA ASP A 34 4.64 10.28 -6.74
C ASP A 34 3.30 10.94 -7.10
N LEU A 35 2.18 10.39 -6.60
CA LEU A 35 0.86 11.00 -6.73
C LEU A 35 0.83 12.39 -6.08
N GLN A 36 1.39 12.54 -4.88
CA GLN A 36 1.49 13.83 -4.19
C GLN A 36 2.32 14.84 -4.98
N GLN A 37 3.46 14.41 -5.55
CA GLN A 37 4.31 15.29 -6.36
C GLN A 37 3.54 15.79 -7.60
N ASN A 38 2.88 14.89 -8.33
CA ASN A 38 2.13 15.26 -9.52
C ASN A 38 0.86 16.09 -9.19
N GLY A 39 0.18 15.79 -8.08
CA GLY A 39 -0.94 16.59 -7.59
C GLY A 39 -0.50 18.02 -7.24
N SER A 40 0.68 18.15 -6.63
CA SER A 40 1.27 19.46 -6.32
C SER A 40 1.65 20.24 -7.59
N LYS A 41 2.09 19.56 -8.65
CA LYS A 41 2.34 20.18 -9.96
C LYS A 41 1.03 20.68 -10.56
N LEU A 42 -0.03 19.87 -10.55
CA LEU A 42 -1.34 20.24 -11.08
C LEU A 42 -1.90 21.45 -10.34
N TYR A 43 -1.81 21.46 -9.00
CA TYR A 43 -2.24 22.59 -8.17
C TYR A 43 -1.55 23.91 -8.52
N ARG A 44 -0.29 23.86 -8.98
CA ARG A 44 0.51 25.04 -9.35
C ARG A 44 0.39 25.40 -10.83
N ALA A 45 -0.25 24.57 -11.64
CA ALA A 45 -0.39 24.81 -13.07
C ALA A 45 -1.25 26.06 -13.32
N THR A 46 -0.81 26.92 -14.22
CA THR A 46 -1.53 28.16 -14.60
C THR A 46 -2.35 28.00 -15.88
N GLY A 47 -2.32 26.81 -16.49
CA GLY A 47 -3.03 26.45 -17.70
C GLY A 47 -3.31 24.95 -17.73
N GLU A 48 -4.05 24.53 -18.75
CA GLU A 48 -4.38 23.11 -18.93
C GLU A 48 -3.14 22.28 -19.25
N ASP A 49 -2.98 21.18 -18.53
CA ASP A 49 -1.96 20.15 -18.79
C ASP A 49 -2.66 18.79 -18.86
N GLN A 50 -3.14 18.45 -20.05
CA GLN A 50 -3.88 17.22 -20.30
C GLN A 50 -3.03 15.97 -19.98
N GLN A 51 -1.74 16.01 -20.27
CA GLN A 51 -0.85 14.88 -20.00
C GLN A 51 -0.68 14.64 -18.50
N LEU A 52 -0.56 15.70 -17.71
CA LEU A 52 -0.53 15.60 -16.25
C LEU A 52 -1.85 15.07 -15.68
N ALA A 53 -2.99 15.51 -16.23
CA ALA A 53 -4.30 15.01 -15.83
C ALA A 53 -4.47 13.51 -16.13
N GLU A 54 -4.06 13.05 -17.31
CA GLU A 54 -4.06 11.63 -17.68
C GLU A 54 -3.12 10.80 -16.79
N THR A 55 -1.93 11.34 -16.49
CA THR A 55 -0.97 10.69 -15.57
C THR A 55 -1.58 10.52 -14.18
N LEU A 56 -2.21 11.55 -13.63
CA LEU A 56 -2.86 11.50 -12.32
C LEU A 56 -4.04 10.52 -12.30
N HIS A 57 -4.85 10.49 -13.37
CA HIS A 57 -5.94 9.52 -13.50
C HIS A 57 -5.43 8.07 -13.46
N GLN A 58 -4.36 7.78 -14.21
CA GLN A 58 -3.74 6.46 -14.22
C GLN A 58 -3.11 6.10 -12.87
N GLN A 59 -2.44 7.05 -12.20
CA GLN A 59 -1.86 6.85 -10.87
C GLN A 59 -2.95 6.54 -9.84
N LEU A 60 -4.05 7.29 -9.84
CA LEU A 60 -5.19 7.05 -8.95
C LEU A 60 -5.80 5.67 -9.16
N GLY A 61 -5.98 5.25 -10.42
CA GLY A 61 -6.51 3.91 -10.73
C GLY A 61 -5.59 2.79 -10.24
N GLN A 62 -4.29 2.91 -10.47
CA GLN A 62 -3.30 1.92 -10.02
C GLN A 62 -3.20 1.84 -8.50
N ILE A 63 -3.13 2.99 -7.82
CA ILE A 63 -3.08 3.07 -6.36
C ILE A 63 -4.35 2.48 -5.74
N GLY A 64 -5.52 2.75 -6.31
CA GLY A 64 -6.78 2.18 -5.83
C GLY A 64 -6.79 0.65 -5.87
N ILE A 65 -6.29 0.05 -6.96
CA ILE A 65 -6.17 -1.41 -7.08
C ILE A 65 -5.18 -1.98 -6.05
N LEU A 66 -3.99 -1.36 -5.93
CA LEU A 66 -2.97 -1.80 -4.98
C LEU A 66 -3.46 -1.70 -3.54
N LEU A 67 -4.08 -0.58 -3.17
CA LEU A 67 -4.58 -0.35 -1.83
C LEU A 67 -5.70 -1.34 -1.47
N SER A 68 -6.64 -1.59 -2.40
CA SER A 68 -7.70 -2.56 -2.17
C SER A 68 -7.16 -3.97 -1.92
N ARG A 69 -6.18 -4.41 -2.71
CA ARG A 69 -5.54 -5.72 -2.52
C ARG A 69 -4.82 -5.81 -1.19
N HIS A 70 -4.01 -4.80 -0.90
CA HIS A 70 -3.23 -4.73 0.31
C HIS A 70 -4.10 -4.80 1.58
N LEU A 71 -5.20 -4.04 1.62
CA LEU A 71 -6.14 -4.08 2.74
C LEU A 71 -6.83 -5.45 2.88
N SER A 72 -7.24 -6.08 1.77
CA SER A 72 -7.81 -7.44 1.81
C SER A 72 -6.79 -8.47 2.33
N ASP A 73 -5.53 -8.38 1.91
CA ASP A 73 -4.48 -9.27 2.40
C ASP A 73 -4.19 -9.04 3.90
N GLU A 74 -4.27 -7.79 4.38
CA GLU A 74 -4.19 -7.49 5.82
C GLU A 74 -5.39 -8.04 6.61
N GLU A 75 -6.61 -7.96 6.05
CA GLU A 75 -7.82 -8.54 6.63
C GLU A 75 -7.74 -10.06 6.73
N ASP A 76 -7.14 -10.74 5.75
CA ASP A 76 -7.00 -12.19 5.74
C ASP A 76 -5.85 -12.68 6.64
N LEU A 77 -4.75 -11.92 6.73
CA LEU A 77 -3.52 -12.37 7.40
C LEU A 77 -3.32 -11.77 8.79
N VAL A 78 -3.58 -10.47 8.98
CA VAL A 78 -3.22 -9.73 10.20
C VAL A 78 -4.38 -9.69 11.19
N ILE A 79 -5.59 -9.33 10.73
CA ILE A 79 -6.75 -9.15 11.60
C ILE A 79 -7.11 -10.41 12.41
N PRO A 80 -7.09 -11.64 11.85
CA PRO A 80 -7.40 -12.85 12.61
C PRO A 80 -6.41 -13.10 13.75
N ILE A 81 -5.15 -12.67 13.59
CA ILE A 81 -4.12 -12.81 14.63
C ILE A 81 -4.37 -11.81 15.77
N LEU A 82 -4.80 -10.59 15.45
CA LEU A 82 -5.12 -9.54 16.43
C LEU A 82 -6.43 -9.81 17.20
N GLY A 83 -7.40 -10.49 16.57
CA GLY A 83 -8.64 -10.91 17.23
C GLY A 83 -8.48 -12.09 18.20
N LEU A 84 -7.31 -12.73 18.23
CA LEU A 84 -6.97 -13.84 19.13
C LEU A 84 -6.23 -13.39 20.41
N SER A 85 -6.04 -12.08 20.61
CA SER A 85 -5.34 -11.50 21.76
C SER A 85 -6.27 -10.87 22.80
#